data_AF-A0A3N5KRY2-F1
#
_entry.id   AF-A0A3N5KRY2-F1
#
_cell.length_a   1.000
_cell.length_b   1.000
_cell.length_c   1.000
_cell.angle_alpha   90.00
_cell.angle_beta   90.00
_cell.angle_gamma   90.00
#
_symmetry.space_group_name_H-M   'P 1'
#
loop_
_entity.id
_entity.type
_entity.pdbx_description
1 polymer ?
#
loop_
_entity_poly.entity_id
_entity_poly.type
_entity_poly.pdbx_seq_one_letter_code
_entity_poly.pdbx_strand_id
1 'polypeptide(L)'
;MDPQEIEGVPLVSTDEAIAEVRRWLDVEQVDPERIFTSTGEQTIRYKDLIAHLEQETPDGKLLRFAISRGRVMKRERTRTLQQLIRIAPSRAAGEGASSDPPSSGDPGSSA
;
A
#
# COMPACT_ATOMS: atom_id res chain seq x y z
N MET A 1 21.79 20.42 0.82
CA MET A 1 20.68 20.08 1.73
C MET A 1 20.94 18.68 2.25
N ASP A 2 21.10 18.51 3.55
CA ASP A 2 21.15 17.17 4.15
C ASP A 2 19.75 16.56 4.12
N PRO A 3 19.54 15.39 3.48
CA PRO A 3 18.22 14.76 3.40
C PRO A 3 17.70 14.26 4.76
N GLN A 4 18.45 14.47 5.85
CA GLN A 4 18.04 14.12 7.21
C GLN A 4 17.12 15.18 7.86
N GLU A 5 16.99 16.37 7.29
CA GLU A 5 16.11 17.44 7.79
C GLU A 5 14.72 17.48 7.12
N ILE A 6 14.41 16.53 6.23
CA ILE A 6 13.09 16.46 5.58
C ILE A 6 12.08 15.83 6.55
N GLU A 7 11.58 16.65 7.47
CA GLU A 7 10.33 16.56 8.26
C GLU A 7 9.81 15.14 8.57
N GLY A 8 10.17 14.62 9.75
CA GLY A 8 9.30 13.73 10.54
C GLY A 8 9.04 12.30 10.04
N VAL A 9 9.56 11.90 8.88
CA VAL A 9 9.46 10.50 8.41
C VAL A 9 10.49 9.64 9.14
N PRO A 10 10.08 8.64 9.96
CA PRO A 10 11.03 7.72 10.56
C PRO A 10 11.76 6.96 9.47
N LEU A 11 13.08 7.16 9.38
CA LEU A 11 13.91 6.45 8.41
C LEU A 11 13.96 4.97 8.78
N VAL A 12 13.82 4.11 7.77
CA VAL A 12 14.11 2.69 7.92
C VAL A 12 15.59 2.48 8.15
N SER A 13 15.95 1.37 8.80
CA SER A 13 17.36 0.99 8.91
C SER A 13 17.94 0.66 7.52
N THR A 14 19.27 0.66 7.42
CA THR A 14 19.94 0.23 6.19
C THR A 14 19.57 -1.21 5.81
N ASP A 15 19.52 -2.12 6.79
CA ASP A 15 19.12 -3.51 6.56
C ASP A 15 17.68 -3.63 6.06
N GLU A 16 16.76 -2.84 6.62
CA GLU A 16 15.37 -2.80 6.15
C GLU A 16 15.25 -2.28 4.72
N ALA A 17 16.06 -1.27 4.35
CA ALA A 17 16.11 -0.77 2.98
C ALA A 17 16.68 -1.81 2.01
N ILE A 18 17.76 -2.51 2.40
CA ILE A 18 18.36 -3.59 1.60
C ILE A 18 17.35 -4.72 1.39
N ALA A 19 16.63 -5.13 2.45
CA ALA A 19 15.60 -6.15 2.36
C ALA A 19 14.47 -5.75 1.39
N GLU A 20 14.07 -4.48 1.40
CA GLU A 20 13.05 -3.97 0.49
C GLU A 20 13.54 -3.93 -0.96
N VAL A 21 14.79 -3.53 -1.21
CA VAL A 21 15.38 -3.57 -2.56
C VAL A 21 15.47 -5.01 -3.08
N ARG A 22 15.93 -5.96 -2.26
CA ARG A 22 15.95 -7.38 -2.62
C ARG A 22 14.56 -7.87 -3.00
N ARG A 23 13.55 -7.57 -2.18
CA ARG A 23 12.15 -7.91 -2.45
C ARG A 23 11.66 -7.34 -3.78
N TRP A 24 12.03 -6.10 -4.13
CA TRP A 24 11.65 -5.49 -5.41
C TRP A 24 12.31 -6.21 -6.58
N LEU A 25 13.61 -6.47 -6.50
CA LEU A 25 14.36 -7.17 -7.55
C LEU A 25 13.80 -8.58 -7.78
N ASP A 26 13.46 -9.30 -6.71
CA ASP A 26 12.90 -10.65 -6.79
C ASP A 26 11.49 -10.66 -7.41
N VAL A 27 10.62 -9.72 -7.02
CA VAL A 27 9.23 -9.65 -7.52
C VAL A 27 9.17 -9.18 -8.96
N GLU A 28 9.94 -8.15 -9.29
CA GLU A 28 9.89 -7.49 -10.59
C GLU A 28 10.81 -8.16 -11.63
N GLN A 29 11.67 -9.10 -11.20
CA GLN A 29 12.66 -9.80 -12.05
C GLN A 29 13.43 -8.84 -12.95
N VAL A 30 13.86 -7.72 -12.37
CA VAL A 30 14.53 -6.65 -13.13
C VAL A 30 15.91 -7.12 -13.55
N ASP A 31 16.27 -6.89 -14.82
CA ASP A 31 17.63 -7.07 -15.31
C ASP A 31 18.61 -6.25 -14.43
N PRO A 32 19.59 -6.89 -13.77
CA PRO A 32 20.56 -6.20 -12.91
C PRO A 32 21.37 -5.12 -13.65
N GLU A 33 21.58 -5.25 -14.96
CA GLU A 33 22.33 -4.28 -15.78
C GLU A 33 21.48 -3.08 -16.21
N ARG A 34 20.16 -3.14 -16.03
CA ARG A 34 19.27 -2.04 -16.37
C ARG A 34 19.61 -0.80 -15.53
N ILE A 35 19.50 0.36 -16.15
CA ILE A 35 19.67 1.64 -15.49
C ILE A 35 18.47 1.89 -14.57
N PHE A 36 18.75 2.15 -13.29
CA PHE A 36 17.77 2.60 -12.31
C PHE A 36 17.57 4.11 -12.40
N THR A 37 18.67 4.87 -12.43
CA THR A 37 18.65 6.32 -12.65
C THR A 37 19.93 6.81 -13.31
N SER A 38 19.84 7.93 -14.01
CA SER A 38 20.99 8.64 -14.59
C SER A 38 20.85 10.14 -14.32
N THR A 39 21.86 10.74 -13.72
CA THR A 39 21.90 12.17 -13.41
C THR A 39 23.24 12.75 -13.87
N GLY A 40 23.21 13.62 -14.89
CA GLY A 40 24.42 14.13 -15.51
C GLY A 40 25.26 12.99 -16.10
N GLU A 41 26.49 12.84 -15.62
CA GLU A 41 27.41 11.77 -16.03
C GLU A 41 27.29 10.50 -15.17
N GLN A 42 26.54 10.55 -14.07
CA GLN A 42 26.42 9.42 -13.16
C GLN A 42 25.26 8.52 -13.58
N THR A 43 25.55 7.22 -13.71
CA THR A 43 24.56 6.19 -14.01
C THR A 43 24.57 5.15 -12.90
N ILE A 44 23.40 4.89 -12.31
CA ILE A 44 23.22 3.86 -11.29
C ILE A 44 22.39 2.74 -11.89
N ARG A 45 22.88 1.50 -11.83
CA ARG A 45 22.14 0.31 -12.27
C ARG A 45 21.45 -0.38 -11.10
N TYR A 46 20.51 -1.26 -11.41
CA TYR A 46 19.78 -2.02 -10.38
C TYR A 46 20.70 -2.89 -9.52
N LYS A 47 21.75 -3.47 -10.11
CA LYS A 47 22.76 -4.27 -9.36
C LYS A 47 23.53 -3.46 -8.31
N ASP A 48 23.65 -2.14 -8.50
CA ASP A 48 24.50 -1.28 -7.67
C ASP A 48 23.75 -0.75 -6.44
N LEU A 49 22.41 -0.87 -6.40
CA LEU A 49 21.55 -0.25 -5.38
C LEU A 49 21.89 -0.70 -3.95
N ILE A 50 22.18 -1.99 -3.76
CA ILE A 50 22.52 -2.52 -2.43
C ILE A 50 23.87 -1.97 -1.96
N ALA A 51 24.87 -1.94 -2.85
CA ALA A 51 26.19 -1.40 -2.50
C ALA A 51 26.12 0.07 -2.10
N HIS A 52 25.29 0.87 -2.79
CA HIS A 52 25.05 2.27 -2.43
C HIS A 52 24.46 2.43 -1.03
N LEU A 53 23.56 1.53 -0.61
CA LEU A 53 22.97 1.50 0.73
C LEU A 53 23.99 1.11 1.79
N GLU A 54 24.75 0.02 1.55
CA GLU A 54 25.76 -0.48 2.49
C GLU A 54 26.88 0.53 2.76
N GLN A 55 27.31 1.24 1.71
CA GLN A 55 28.38 2.25 1.80
C GLN A 55 27.88 3.63 2.25
N GLU A 56 26.57 3.78 2.51
CA GLU A 56 25.93 5.05 2.87
C GLU A 56 26.28 6.22 1.93
N THR A 57 26.43 5.92 0.64
CA THR A 57 26.65 6.94 -0.39
C THR A 57 25.51 7.97 -0.41
N PRO A 58 25.71 9.19 -0.95
CA PRO A 58 24.63 10.17 -1.09
C PRO A 58 23.39 9.59 -1.79
N ASP A 59 23.60 8.81 -2.86
CA ASP A 59 22.53 8.13 -3.59
C ASP A 59 21.85 7.04 -2.74
N GLY A 60 22.63 6.29 -1.95
CA GLY A 60 22.11 5.31 -0.99
C GLY A 60 21.25 5.95 0.10
N LYS A 61 21.67 7.10 0.64
CA LYS A 61 20.89 7.87 1.61
C LYS A 61 19.58 8.36 1.00
N LEU A 62 19.61 8.83 -0.25
CA LEU A 62 18.42 9.25 -0.99
C LEU A 62 17.47 8.06 -1.26
N LEU A 63 18.01 6.91 -1.66
CA LEU A 63 17.25 5.68 -1.87
C LEU A 63 16.58 5.22 -0.56
N ARG A 64 17.31 5.21 0.56
CA ARG A 64 16.77 4.86 1.89
C ARG A 64 15.64 5.80 2.30
N PHE A 65 15.78 7.10 2.05
CA PHE A 65 14.72 8.08 2.29
C PHE A 65 13.48 7.78 1.43
N ALA A 66 13.66 7.55 0.13
CA ALA A 66 12.57 7.22 -0.79
C ALA A 66 11.82 5.95 -0.36
N ILE A 67 12.54 4.91 0.04
CA ILE A 67 11.97 3.67 0.59
C ILE A 67 11.16 3.95 1.86
N SER A 68 11.71 4.74 2.78
CA SER A 68 11.03 5.10 4.03
C SER A 68 9.70 5.79 3.77
N ARG A 69 9.70 6.78 2.87
CA ARG A 69 8.49 7.50 2.46
C ARG A 69 7.48 6.58 1.78
N GLY A 70 7.94 5.70 0.89
CA GLY A 70 7.08 4.70 0.24
C GLY A 70 6.36 3.77 1.22
N ARG A 71 7.03 3.34 2.31
CA ARG A 71 6.39 2.54 3.37
C ARG A 71 5.29 3.31 4.10
N VAL A 72 5.52 4.58 4.42
CA VAL A 72 4.50 5.43 5.07
C VAL A 72 3.27 5.58 4.17
N MET A 73 3.47 5.95 2.90
CA MET A 73 2.37 6.12 1.94
C MET A 73 1.57 4.82 1.75
N LYS A 74 2.24 3.67 1.68
CA LYS A 74 1.58 2.35 1.58
C LYS A 74 0.74 2.03 2.82
N ARG A 75 1.24 2.34 4.03
CA ARG A 75 0.49 2.15 5.28
C ARG A 75 -0.74 3.04 5.34
N GLU A 76 -0.61 4.32 4.99
CA GLU A 76 -1.74 5.26 4.94
C GLU A 76 -2.81 4.80 3.96
N ARG A 77 -2.43 4.44 2.73
CA ARG A 77 -3.35 3.88 1.72
C ARG A 77 -4.09 2.67 2.26
N THR A 78 -3.38 1.76 2.93
CA THR A 78 -3.98 0.53 3.49
C THR A 78 -4.99 0.87 4.59
N ARG A 79 -4.69 1.82 5.48
CA ARG A 79 -5.61 2.30 6.52
C ARG A 79 -6.86 2.94 5.92
N THR A 80 -6.70 3.81 4.92
CA THR A 80 -7.83 4.45 4.24
C THR A 80 -8.73 3.43 3.56
N LEU A 81 -8.16 2.44 2.86
CA LEU A 81 -8.94 1.35 2.26
C LEU A 81 -9.70 0.54 3.31
N GLN A 82 -9.07 0.21 4.44
CA GLN A 82 -9.75 -0.48 5.55
C GLN A 82 -10.90 0.34 6.14
N GLN A 83 -10.74 1.66 6.25
CA GLN A 83 -11.82 2.55 6.71
C GLN A 83 -12.98 2.57 5.71
N LEU A 84 -12.71 2.66 4.40
CA LEU A 84 -13.75 2.61 3.37
C LEU A 84 -14.53 1.28 3.38
N ILE A 85 -13.84 0.15 3.55
CA ILE A 85 -14.48 -1.17 3.66
C ILE A 85 -15.40 -1.24 4.89
N ARG A 86 -15.01 -0.63 6.02
CA ARG A 86 -15.84 -0.59 7.24
C ARG A 86 -17.06 0.33 7.12
N ILE A 87 -16.99 1.38 6.29
CA ILE A 87 -18.07 2.36 6.12
C ILE A 87 -19.10 1.89 5.08
N ALA A 88 -18.75 0.96 4.18
CA ALA A 88 -19.74 0.35 3.28
C ALA A 88 -20.78 -0.43 4.12
N PRO A 89 -22.05 0.02 4.20
CA PRO A 89 -23.05 -0.72 4.93
C PRO A 89 -23.26 -2.05 4.21
N SER A 90 -23.26 -3.14 4.98
CA SER A 90 -23.75 -4.45 4.55
C SER A 90 -25.19 -4.30 4.09
N ARG A 91 -25.39 -4.02 2.80
CA ARG A 91 -26.69 -4.07 2.12
C ARG A 91 -26.92 -5.52 1.66
N ALA A 92 -26.89 -6.44 2.62
CA ALA A 92 -27.20 -7.85 2.40
C ALA A 92 -27.62 -8.51 3.72
N ALA A 93 -28.66 -7.98 4.36
CA ALA A 93 -29.44 -8.71 5.35
C ALA A 93 -30.85 -8.12 5.42
N GLY A 94 -31.84 -8.86 4.92
CA GLY A 94 -33.25 -8.64 5.23
C GLY A 94 -34.14 -8.14 4.10
N GLU A 95 -34.08 -8.76 2.91
CA GLU A 95 -35.32 -8.93 2.13
C GLU A 95 -36.22 -9.89 2.91
N GLY A 96 -37.50 -9.54 3.06
CA GLY A 96 -38.53 -10.43 3.61
C GLY A 96 -39.23 -9.97 4.89
N ALA A 97 -39.66 -8.70 4.96
CA ALA A 97 -40.78 -8.35 5.83
C ALA A 97 -42.08 -8.91 5.20
N SER A 98 -42.30 -10.22 5.34
CA SER A 98 -43.61 -10.83 5.10
C SER A 98 -44.51 -10.49 6.28
N SER A 99 -45.18 -9.35 6.20
CA SER A 99 -46.29 -9.04 7.09
C SER A 99 -47.54 -9.71 6.52
N ASP A 100 -47.83 -10.93 6.96
CA ASP A 100 -49.18 -11.49 6.83
C ASP A 100 -50.09 -10.78 7.84
N PRO A 101 -51.19 -10.13 7.43
CA PRO A 101 -52.32 -9.90 8.31
C PRO A 101 -53.32 -11.08 8.19
N PRO A 102 -53.92 -11.55 9.30
CA PRO A 102 -54.98 -12.54 9.23
C PRO A 102 -56.23 -11.87 8.63
N SER A 103 -56.63 -12.28 7.42
CA SER A 103 -57.95 -11.91 6.90
C SER A 103 -59.02 -12.84 7.48
N SER A 104 -59.89 -12.19 8.22
CA SER A 104 -61.15 -12.63 8.82
C SER A 104 -61.97 -13.49 7.85
N GLY A 105 -62.42 -14.66 8.33
CA GLY A 105 -63.42 -15.46 7.64
C GLY A 105 -64.78 -14.78 7.62
N ASP A 106 -65.39 -14.73 6.44
CA ASP A 106 -66.78 -14.35 6.22
C ASP A 106 -67.54 -15.61 5.76
N PRO A 107 -68.51 -16.16 6.54
CA PRO A 107 -69.33 -17.26 6.06
C PRO A 107 -70.44 -16.69 5.16
N GLY A 108 -70.38 -17.06 3.89
CA GLY A 108 -71.32 -16.65 2.87
C GLY A 108 -72.78 -16.77 3.30
N SER A 109 -73.52 -15.66 3.17
CA SER A 109 -74.97 -15.67 3.07
C SER A 109 -75.37 -16.12 1.67
N SER A 110 -76.13 -17.21 1.60
CA SER A 110 -76.91 -17.60 0.43
C SER A 110 -78.27 -18.06 0.90
N ALA A 111 -79.30 -17.24 0.63
CA ALA A 111 -80.68 -17.63 0.41
C ALA A 111 -81.44 -16.41 -0.15
#